data_AF-A0A383CT08-F1
#
_entry.id   AF-A0A383CT08-F1
#
_cell.length_a   1.000
_cell.length_b   1.000
_cell.length_c   1.000
_cell.angle_alpha   90.00
_cell.angle_beta   90.00
_cell.angle_gamma   90.00
#
_symmetry.space_group_name_H-M   'P 1'
#
loop_
_entity.id
_entity.type
_entity.pdbx_description
1 polymer ?
#
loop_
_entity_poly.entity_id
_entity_poly.type
_entity_poly.pdbx_seq_one_letter_code
_entity_poly.pdbx_strand_id
1 'polypeptide(L)'
;MGALKSVFRLLGAPFRPIGSLMGRFLNTPFRQATAVFLFSYVLIEWGIPLIPPLFGLSSAPVPNTVVLEYLVIAVVGILLWVSDNEERWSEFKQPIHDVLVRPDRRVARGALFVIVPALVAGQAYLSARPDMSAPPSFRAIHPAPPSAITFQGEQMVLD
;
A
#
# COMPACT_ATOMS: atom_id res chain seq x y z
N MET A 1 7.14 39.45 -43.59
CA MET A 1 7.08 39.23 -42.12
C MET A 1 5.87 38.38 -41.67
N GLY A 2 5.26 37.55 -42.53
CA GLY A 2 4.00 36.83 -42.23
C GLY A 2 4.12 35.30 -42.08
N ALA A 3 5.21 34.68 -42.55
CA ALA A 3 5.35 33.22 -42.57
C ALA A 3 5.86 32.62 -41.25
N LEU A 4 6.53 33.41 -40.40
CA LEU A 4 7.16 32.92 -39.17
C LEU A 4 6.18 32.81 -37.98
N LYS A 5 5.03 33.49 -38.05
CA LYS A 5 3.99 33.43 -37.00
C LYS A 5 3.09 32.19 -37.10
N SER A 6 3.05 31.53 -38.26
CA SER A 6 2.23 30.32 -38.43
C SER A 6 2.87 29.06 -37.86
N VAL A 7 4.21 29.00 -37.78
CA VAL A 7 4.93 27.84 -37.24
C VAL A 7 4.86 27.82 -35.71
N PHE A 8 4.89 28.98 -35.05
CA PHE A 8 4.79 29.06 -33.58
C PHE A 8 3.38 28.77 -33.05
N ARG A 9 2.36 28.80 -33.91
CA ARG A 9 0.96 28.50 -33.54
C ARG A 9 0.65 26.99 -33.57
N LEU A 10 1.57 26.18 -34.11
CA LEU A 10 1.52 24.71 -34.10
C LEU A 10 2.15 24.08 -32.85
N LEU A 11 2.85 24.87 -32.02
CA LEU A 11 3.56 24.39 -30.83
C LEU A 11 2.77 24.65 -29.52
N GLY A 12 1.54 25.16 -29.64
CA GLY A 12 0.65 25.51 -28.52
C GLY A 12 -0.68 24.78 -28.56
N ALA A 13 -0.73 23.55 -29.09
CA ALA A 13 -1.91 22.72 -28.90
C ALA A 13 -2.01 22.41 -27.40
N PRO A 14 -3.09 22.82 -26.69
CA PRO A 14 -3.29 22.36 -25.33
C PRO A 14 -3.32 20.84 -25.38
N PHE A 15 -2.53 20.19 -24.55
CA PHE A 15 -2.51 18.75 -24.37
C PHE A 15 -3.97 18.33 -24.08
N ARG A 16 -4.70 17.93 -25.12
CA ARG A 16 -6.05 17.41 -24.96
C ARG A 16 -5.85 15.97 -24.52
N PRO A 17 -6.12 15.62 -23.24
CA PRO A 17 -5.98 14.25 -22.82
C PRO A 17 -6.89 13.42 -23.71
N ILE A 18 -6.30 12.41 -24.34
CA ILE A 18 -6.98 11.42 -25.16
C ILE A 18 -8.19 10.96 -24.35
N GLY A 19 -9.38 11.29 -24.85
CA GLY A 19 -10.67 10.89 -24.27
C GLY A 19 -10.83 9.39 -24.37
N SER A 20 -10.10 8.67 -23.53
CA SER A 20 -10.24 7.25 -23.31
C SER A 20 -11.50 7.02 -22.47
N LEU A 21 -12.12 5.86 -22.60
CA LEU A 21 -13.21 5.42 -21.72
C LEU A 21 -12.84 5.54 -20.21
N MET A 22 -11.54 5.53 -19.89
CA MET A 22 -10.96 5.80 -18.55
C MET A 22 -11.21 7.24 -18.07
N GLY A 23 -11.21 8.21 -18.99
CA GLY A 23 -11.42 9.63 -18.69
C GLY A 23 -12.74 9.88 -17.96
N ARG A 24 -13.83 9.19 -18.33
CA ARG A 24 -15.13 9.31 -17.64
C ARG A 24 -15.10 8.91 -16.17
N PHE A 25 -14.28 7.92 -15.81
CA PHE A 25 -14.19 7.44 -14.43
C PHE A 25 -13.24 8.32 -13.60
N LEU A 26 -12.18 8.85 -14.20
CA LEU A 26 -11.18 9.72 -13.57
C LEU A 26 -11.51 11.22 -13.64
N ASN A 27 -12.79 11.57 -13.79
CA ASN A 27 -13.25 12.95 -13.94
C ASN A 27 -13.08 13.82 -12.69
N THR A 28 -12.77 13.26 -11.51
CA THR A 28 -12.61 14.03 -10.27
C THR A 28 -11.24 13.83 -9.66
N PRO A 29 -10.66 14.86 -9.02
CA PRO A 29 -9.34 14.75 -8.38
C PRO A 29 -9.32 13.69 -7.28
N PHE A 30 -10.44 13.47 -6.58
CA PHE A 30 -10.57 12.40 -5.58
C PHE A 30 -10.38 11.00 -6.19
N ARG A 31 -10.98 10.74 -7.36
CA ARG A 31 -10.83 9.45 -8.05
C ARG A 31 -9.46 9.30 -8.67
N GLN A 32 -8.87 10.37 -9.19
CA GLN A 32 -7.48 10.38 -9.67
C GLN A 32 -6.51 10.05 -8.54
N ALA A 33 -6.62 10.73 -7.39
CA ALA A 33 -5.81 10.47 -6.21
C ALA A 33 -5.94 9.01 -5.73
N THR A 34 -7.16 8.49 -5.66
CA THR A 34 -7.42 7.10 -5.27
C THR A 34 -6.82 6.12 -6.27
N ALA A 35 -6.97 6.38 -7.58
CA ALA A 35 -6.41 5.54 -8.63
C ALA A 35 -4.88 5.53 -8.60
N VAL A 36 -4.24 6.68 -8.42
CA VAL A 36 -2.78 6.78 -8.28
C VAL A 36 -2.32 6.02 -7.04
N PHE A 37 -2.98 6.20 -5.89
CA PHE A 37 -2.62 5.49 -4.66
C PHE A 37 -2.74 3.96 -4.82
N LEU A 38 -3.85 3.47 -5.38
CA LEU A 38 -4.05 2.04 -5.63
C LEU A 38 -3.05 1.50 -6.66
N PHE A 39 -2.77 2.26 -7.71
CA PHE A 39 -1.77 1.90 -8.71
C PHE A 39 -0.38 1.82 -8.08
N SER A 40 0.01 2.79 -7.27
CA SER A 40 1.27 2.78 -6.51
C SER A 40 1.36 1.55 -5.61
N TYR A 41 0.31 1.22 -4.86
CA TYR A 41 0.27 0.01 -4.04
C TYR A 41 0.49 -1.26 -4.86
N VAL A 42 -0.28 -1.45 -5.94
CA VAL A 42 -0.15 -2.63 -6.80
C VAL A 42 1.23 -2.69 -7.45
N LEU A 43 1.76 -1.56 -7.91
CA LEU A 43 3.08 -1.49 -8.53
C LEU A 43 4.20 -1.90 -7.56
N ILE A 44 4.12 -1.45 -6.30
CA ILE A 44 5.15 -1.74 -5.30
C ILE A 44 5.01 -3.18 -4.79
N GLU A 45 3.80 -3.57 -4.38
CA GLU A 45 3.54 -4.88 -3.76
C GLU A 45 3.61 -6.03 -4.77
N TRP A 46 3.08 -5.83 -5.98
CA TRP A 46 3.00 -6.88 -7.01
C TRP A 46 3.97 -6.65 -8.15
N GLY A 47 4.17 -5.40 -8.56
CA GLY A 47 5.05 -5.08 -9.68
C GLY A 47 6.52 -5.38 -9.37
N ILE A 48 7.03 -4.99 -8.21
CA ILE A 48 8.45 -5.25 -7.85
C ILE A 48 8.75 -6.75 -7.80
N PRO A 49 7.91 -7.62 -7.18
CA PRO A 49 8.15 -9.06 -7.22
C PRO A 49 7.93 -9.71 -8.59
N LEU A 50 6.96 -9.24 -9.38
CA LEU A 50 6.51 -9.92 -10.60
C LEU A 50 7.29 -9.49 -11.85
N ILE A 51 7.69 -8.23 -11.97
CA ILE A 51 8.25 -7.67 -13.20
C ILE A 51 9.69 -8.16 -13.47
N PRO A 52 10.65 -8.09 -12.52
CA PRO A 52 12.04 -8.50 -12.79
C PRO A 52 12.19 -9.94 -13.28
N PRO A 53 11.47 -10.95 -12.73
CA PRO A 53 11.53 -12.32 -13.22
C PRO A 53 11.10 -12.49 -14.68
N LEU A 54 10.21 -11.63 -15.20
CA LEU A 54 9.81 -11.66 -16.62
C LEU A 54 10.97 -11.34 -17.57
N PHE A 55 12.00 -10.65 -17.08
CA PHE A 55 13.21 -10.28 -17.82
C PHE A 55 14.42 -11.14 -17.44
N GLY A 56 14.23 -12.23 -16.68
CA GLY A 56 15.30 -13.11 -16.23
C GLY A 56 16.13 -12.57 -15.06
N LEU A 57 15.63 -11.54 -14.35
CA LEU A 57 16.28 -11.00 -13.14
C LEU A 57 15.63 -11.61 -11.89
N SER A 58 16.45 -11.97 -10.89
CA SER A 58 15.93 -12.41 -9.59
C SER A 58 15.30 -11.25 -8.83
N SER A 59 14.08 -11.41 -8.33
CA SER A 59 13.47 -10.45 -7.38
C SER A 59 13.59 -10.96 -5.94
N ALA A 60 13.92 -10.06 -5.03
CA ALA A 60 13.84 -10.32 -3.60
C ALA A 60 12.39 -10.10 -3.10
N PRO A 61 11.98 -10.76 -2.01
CA PRO A 61 10.76 -10.41 -1.29
C PRO A 61 10.82 -8.96 -0.80
N VAL A 62 9.76 -8.18 -1.03
CA VAL A 62 9.68 -6.79 -0.57
C VAL A 62 9.20 -6.77 0.89
N PRO A 63 9.97 -6.22 1.84
CA PRO A 63 9.51 -6.10 3.22
C PRO A 63 8.34 -5.12 3.35
N ASN A 64 7.36 -5.43 4.21
CA ASN A 64 6.17 -4.59 4.42
C ASN A 64 6.51 -3.14 4.82
N THR A 65 7.60 -2.93 5.56
CA THR A 65 8.06 -1.58 5.95
C THR A 65 8.43 -0.74 4.74
N VAL A 66 9.09 -1.33 3.74
CA VAL A 66 9.49 -0.65 2.50
C VAL A 66 8.24 -0.24 1.71
N VAL A 67 7.26 -1.13 1.63
CA VAL A 67 5.97 -0.82 0.98
C VAL A 67 5.30 0.37 1.66
N LEU A 68 5.24 0.36 3.00
CA LEU A 68 4.66 1.45 3.78
C LEU A 68 5.37 2.79 3.53
N GLU A 69 6.70 2.82 3.56
CA GLU A 69 7.49 4.04 3.34
C GLU A 69 7.20 4.67 1.96
N TYR A 70 7.23 3.87 0.90
CA TYR A 70 6.94 4.36 -0.44
C TYR A 70 5.47 4.80 -0.62
N LEU A 71 4.52 4.12 0.02
CA LEU A 71 3.12 4.56 0.03
C LEU A 71 2.93 5.89 0.76
N VAL A 72 3.64 6.11 1.88
CA VAL A 72 3.63 7.40 2.57
C VAL A 72 4.14 8.51 1.65
N ILE A 73 5.25 8.27 0.95
CA ILE A 73 5.78 9.22 -0.04
C ILE A 73 4.78 9.48 -1.17
N ALA A 74 4.13 8.44 -1.69
CA ALA A 74 3.11 8.57 -2.71
C ALA A 74 1.91 9.41 -2.23
N VAL A 75 1.45 9.19 -0.99
CA VAL A 75 0.39 10.00 -0.37
C VAL A 75 0.81 11.46 -0.26
N VAL A 76 2.04 11.74 0.19
CA VAL A 76 2.56 13.12 0.26
C VAL A 76 2.56 13.76 -1.13
N GLY A 77 3.04 13.07 -2.16
CA GLY A 77 3.02 13.56 -3.53
C GLY A 77 1.61 13.85 -4.05
N ILE A 78 0.66 12.95 -3.78
CA ILE A 78 -0.76 13.13 -4.12
C ILE A 78 -1.33 14.36 -3.42
N LEU A 79 -1.08 14.53 -2.12
CA LEU A 79 -1.58 15.66 -1.35
C LEU A 79 -1.01 16.98 -1.85
N LEU A 80 0.29 17.03 -2.15
CA LEU A 80 0.92 18.20 -2.76
C LEU A 80 0.23 18.57 -4.09
N TRP A 81 0.08 17.60 -4.99
CA TRP A 81 -0.56 17.81 -6.29
C TRP A 81 -2.04 18.25 -6.18
N VAL A 82 -2.81 17.66 -5.27
CA VAL A 82 -4.20 18.03 -5.05
C VAL A 82 -4.31 19.46 -4.47
N SER A 83 -3.41 19.81 -3.54
CA SER A 83 -3.45 21.08 -2.80
C SER A 83 -2.91 22.30 -3.55
N ASP A 84 -2.17 22.09 -4.64
CA ASP A 84 -1.54 23.15 -5.44
C ASP A 84 -2.54 24.09 -6.15
N ASN A 85 -3.82 23.70 -6.24
CA ASN A 85 -4.87 24.53 -6.84
C ASN A 85 -6.14 24.48 -5.97
N GLU A 86 -6.68 25.64 -5.59
CA GLU A 86 -7.83 25.74 -4.69
C GLU A 86 -9.11 25.11 -5.27
N GLU A 87 -9.34 25.24 -6.59
CA GLU A 87 -10.46 24.59 -7.27
C GLU A 87 -10.35 23.06 -7.14
N ARG A 88 -9.18 22.51 -7.46
CA ARG A 88 -8.89 21.07 -7.33
C ARG A 88 -9.02 20.58 -5.89
N TRP A 89 -8.53 21.38 -4.93
CA TRP A 89 -8.62 21.06 -3.50
C TRP A 89 -10.09 21.02 -3.03
N SER A 90 -10.90 21.98 -3.47
CA SER A 90 -12.32 22.04 -3.14
C SER A 90 -13.08 20.82 -3.69
N GLU A 91 -12.86 20.46 -4.95
CA GLU A 91 -13.45 19.29 -5.59
C GLU A 91 -12.98 17.97 -4.95
N PHE A 92 -11.72 17.90 -4.53
CA PHE A 92 -11.18 16.72 -3.86
C PHE A 92 -11.86 16.46 -2.52
N LYS A 93 -12.12 17.51 -1.73
CA LYS A 93 -12.79 17.40 -0.43
C LYS A 93 -14.28 17.15 -0.54
N GLN A 94 -14.91 17.54 -1.65
CA GLN A 94 -16.36 17.50 -1.80
C GLN A 94 -16.97 16.12 -1.50
N PRO A 95 -16.46 14.98 -2.00
CA PRO A 95 -17.02 13.66 -1.66
C PRO A 95 -16.93 13.34 -0.16
N ILE A 96 -15.84 13.74 0.50
CA ILE A 96 -15.62 13.52 1.93
C ILE A 96 -16.64 14.32 2.73
N HIS A 97 -16.77 15.62 2.41
CA HIS A 97 -17.74 16.50 3.03
C HIS A 97 -19.18 16.01 2.80
N ASP A 98 -19.48 15.56 1.59
CA ASP A 98 -20.82 15.08 1.22
C ASP A 98 -21.26 13.88 2.05
N VAL A 99 -20.35 12.93 2.31
CA VAL A 99 -20.64 11.77 3.17
C VAL A 99 -20.70 12.17 4.65
N LEU A 100 -19.75 12.97 5.12
CA LEU A 100 -19.61 13.26 6.55
C LEU A 100 -20.63 14.27 7.08
N VAL A 101 -21.02 15.26 6.26
CA VAL A 101 -21.81 16.41 6.72
C VAL A 101 -23.26 16.33 6.27
N ARG A 102 -23.54 15.93 5.02
CA ARG A 102 -24.91 16.03 4.52
C ARG A 102 -25.87 15.08 5.26
N PRO A 103 -27.10 15.53 5.57
CA PRO A 103 -28.06 14.73 6.33
C PRO A 103 -28.62 13.56 5.51
N ASP A 104 -28.75 13.69 4.19
CA ASP A 104 -29.22 12.64 3.27
C ASP A 104 -28.27 11.44 3.20
N ARG A 105 -27.00 11.61 3.58
CA ARG A 105 -25.97 10.56 3.56
C ARG A 105 -25.75 9.87 4.90
N ARG A 106 -26.69 10.01 5.86
CA ARG A 106 -26.56 9.41 7.20
C ARG A 106 -26.33 7.89 7.19
N VAL A 107 -26.97 7.17 6.26
CA VAL A 107 -26.77 5.71 6.11
C VAL A 107 -25.36 5.40 5.63
N ALA A 108 -24.87 6.07 4.58
CA ALA A 108 -23.52 5.88 4.06
C ALA A 108 -22.45 6.21 5.12
N ARG A 109 -22.66 7.30 5.88
CA ARG A 109 -21.81 7.68 7.00
C ARG A 109 -21.81 6.63 8.12
N GLY A 110 -22.99 6.15 8.52
CA GLY A 110 -23.14 5.09 9.51
C GLY A 110 -22.46 3.80 9.07
N ALA A 111 -22.63 3.41 7.80
CA ALA A 111 -21.96 2.26 7.22
C ALA A 111 -20.43 2.43 7.26
N LEU A 112 -19.90 3.60 6.91
CA LEU A 112 -18.47 3.89 6.99
C LEU A 112 -17.93 3.72 8.43
N PHE A 113 -18.66 4.25 9.41
CA PHE A 113 -18.28 4.15 10.83
C PHE A 113 -18.31 2.73 11.40
N VAL A 114 -19.05 1.81 10.78
CA VAL A 114 -19.07 0.41 11.20
C VAL A 114 -18.06 -0.42 10.39
N ILE A 115 -18.06 -0.25 9.07
CA ILE A 115 -17.23 -1.05 8.16
C ILE A 115 -15.75 -0.77 8.38
N VAL A 116 -15.33 0.50 8.51
CA VAL A 116 -13.90 0.83 8.64
C VAL A 116 -13.30 0.21 9.91
N PRO A 117 -13.87 0.39 11.12
CA PRO A 117 -13.35 -0.28 12.31
C PRO A 117 -13.45 -1.80 12.23
N ALA A 118 -14.53 -2.35 11.66
CA ALA A 118 -14.67 -3.80 11.52
C ALA A 118 -13.58 -4.40 10.61
N LEU A 119 -13.23 -3.73 9.51
CA LEU A 119 -12.12 -4.14 8.64
C LEU A 119 -10.78 -4.07 9.37
N VAL A 120 -10.51 -2.98 10.10
CA VAL A 120 -9.28 -2.84 10.88
C VAL A 120 -9.19 -3.92 11.97
N ALA A 121 -10.28 -4.15 12.71
CA ALA A 121 -10.35 -5.18 13.73
C ALA A 121 -10.15 -6.58 13.14
N GLY A 122 -10.79 -6.86 11.99
CA GLY A 122 -10.62 -8.13 11.27
C GLY A 122 -9.17 -8.34 10.82
N GLN A 123 -8.55 -7.31 10.23
CA GLN A 123 -7.14 -7.38 9.82
C GLN A 123 -6.20 -7.58 11.01
N ALA A 124 -6.42 -6.86 12.11
CA ALA A 124 -5.63 -6.99 13.33
C ALA A 124 -5.76 -8.41 13.92
N TYR A 125 -6.98 -8.93 14.00
CA TYR A 125 -7.24 -10.30 14.44
C TYR A 125 -6.52 -11.34 13.56
N LEU A 126 -6.63 -11.20 12.23
CA LEU A 126 -5.97 -12.12 11.30
C LEU A 126 -4.44 -12.03 11.34
N SER A 127 -3.90 -10.86 11.66
CA SER A 127 -2.45 -10.65 11.78
C SER A 127 -1.89 -11.16 13.11
N ALA A 128 -2.68 -11.11 14.18
CA ALA A 128 -2.27 -11.50 15.53
C ALA A 128 -2.67 -12.93 15.93
N ARG A 129 -3.49 -13.62 15.11
CA ARG A 129 -3.93 -14.98 15.42
C ARG A 129 -2.72 -15.92 15.56
N PRO A 130 -2.62 -16.70 16.66
CA PRO A 130 -1.55 -17.68 16.81
C PRO A 130 -1.66 -18.78 15.76
N ASP A 131 -0.51 -19.27 15.29
CA ASP A 131 -0.46 -20.52 14.56
C ASP A 131 -0.52 -21.69 15.55
N MET A 132 -1.55 -22.53 15.42
CA MET A 132 -1.78 -23.72 16.26
C MET A 132 -1.25 -24.99 15.59
N SER A 133 -0.54 -24.88 14.47
CA SER A 133 0.12 -26.02 13.84
C SER A 133 1.21 -26.58 14.77
N ALA A 134 1.32 -27.91 14.81
CA ALA A 134 2.41 -28.55 15.53
C ALA A 134 3.74 -28.12 14.88
N PRO A 135 4.78 -27.76 15.67
CA PRO A 135 6.08 -27.46 15.11
C PRO A 135 6.55 -28.62 14.22
N PRO A 136 7.08 -28.36 13.00
CA PRO A 136 7.49 -29.41 12.07
C PRO A 136 8.62 -30.31 12.60
N SER A 137 9.23 -29.94 13.73
CA SER A 137 10.20 -30.75 14.47
C SER A 137 10.08 -30.47 15.96
N PHE A 138 10.25 -31.48 16.81
CA PHE A 138 10.47 -31.27 18.24
C PHE A 138 11.71 -30.39 18.42
N ARG A 139 11.51 -29.15 18.85
CA ARG A 139 12.62 -28.30 19.31
C ARG A 139 12.98 -28.77 20.72
N ALA A 140 13.83 -29.79 20.81
CA ALA A 140 14.50 -30.11 22.07
C ALA A 140 15.50 -29.00 22.37
N ILE A 141 15.04 -27.97 23.09
CA ILE A 141 15.87 -26.82 23.52
C ILE A 141 16.73 -27.17 24.74
N HIS A 142 16.50 -28.33 25.36
CA HIS A 142 17.36 -28.88 26.38
C HIS A 142 18.18 -30.03 25.80
N PRO A 143 19.52 -29.97 25.89
CA PRO A 143 20.36 -31.14 25.71
C PRO A 143 19.88 -32.25 26.66
N ALA A 144 19.99 -33.50 26.23
CA ALA A 144 19.82 -34.61 27.15
C ALA A 144 20.80 -34.44 28.34
N PRO A 145 20.39 -34.75 29.58
CA PRO A 145 21.28 -34.68 30.72
C PRO A 145 22.56 -35.49 30.43
N PRO A 146 23.74 -34.96 30.80
CA PRO A 146 24.99 -35.63 30.53
C PRO A 146 25.05 -36.95 31.32
N SER A 147 25.48 -38.02 30.66
CA SER A 147 25.64 -39.36 31.27
C SER A 147 26.90 -39.48 32.14
N ALA A 148 27.71 -38.42 32.24
CA ALA A 148 28.90 -38.39 33.07
C ALA A 148 29.28 -36.96 33.48
N ILE A 149 29.90 -36.82 34.65
CA ILE A 149 30.49 -35.57 35.15
C ILE A 149 31.90 -35.81 35.66
N THR A 150 32.76 -34.79 35.58
CA THR A 150 34.10 -34.85 36.20
C THR A 150 34.01 -34.25 37.60
N PHE A 151 34.34 -35.04 38.63
CA PHE A 151 34.41 -34.60 40.01
C PHE A 151 35.81 -34.90 40.57
N GLN A 152 36.50 -33.86 41.05
CA GLN A 152 37.86 -33.98 41.62
C GLN A 152 38.90 -34.65 40.70
N GLY A 153 38.74 -34.54 39.38
CA GLY A 153 39.65 -35.13 38.40
C GLY A 153 39.32 -36.57 37.99
N GLU A 154 38.30 -37.19 38.59
CA GLU A 154 37.77 -38.47 38.15
C GLU A 154 36.45 -38.31 37.39
N GLN A 155 36.26 -39.14 36.36
CA GLN A 155 35.03 -39.18 35.58
C GLN A 155 34.02 -40.11 36.26
N MET A 156 32.90 -39.54 36.72
CA MET A 156 31.79 -40.28 37.31
C MET A 156 30.68 -40.47 36.27
N VAL A 157 30.28 -41.71 36.03
CA VAL A 157 29.13 -42.07 35.20
C VAL A 157 27.85 -41.87 36.02
N LEU A 158 26.85 -41.21 35.43
CA LEU A 158 25.56 -40.93 36.04
C LEU A 158 24.52 -41.84 35.37
N ASP A 159 24.20 -42.96 36.02
CA ASP A 159 23.14 -43.90 35.61
C ASP A 159 21.76 -43.50 36.17
#